data_AF-A0A7S0XNG2-F1
#
_entry.id   AF-A0A7S0XNG2-F1
#
_cell.length_a   1.000
_cell.length_b   1.000
_cell.length_c   1.000
_cell.angle_alpha   90.00
_cell.angle_beta   90.00
_cell.angle_gamma   90.00
#
_symmetry.space_group_name_H-M   'P 1'
#
loop_
_entity.id
_entity.type
_entity.pdbx_description
1 polymer ?
#
loop_
_entity_poly.entity_id
_entity_poly.type
_entity_poly.pdbx_seq_one_letter_code
_entity_poly.pdbx_strand_id
1 'polypeptide(L)'
;KTPVRGPPPATIDADMSSLTECKLEGDRFFAQLILVPKGCKLLLRSLGLLSQDQQAACLSHFLRCLLPIGYQSETHKDSTGIEMLVQLLVKLIYSIGLLSLVDVLKHFQASYSDGGTHLLICTKLGALALAALLRRGHDEYAKDESSLSAEDKDHLLKWAATCQALIVRCQGGIDPLFNAATQGAISALPASMIVDAEVMVDFLYELGANANQEQRSAICSELAKIASNKGDAQVKEQVSQLLQSLNWTVG
;
A
#
# COMPACT_ATOMS: atom_id res chain seq x y z
N LYS A 1 -39.50 21.90 -0.56
CA LYS A 1 -38.16 21.87 0.07
C LYS A 1 -37.23 21.15 -0.90
N THR A 2 -36.43 21.91 -1.64
CA THR A 2 -35.42 21.38 -2.57
C THR A 2 -34.32 20.71 -1.72
N PRO A 3 -33.91 19.46 -2.01
CA PRO A 3 -32.82 18.85 -1.28
C PRO A 3 -31.54 19.60 -1.63
N VAL A 4 -30.88 20.15 -0.62
CA VAL A 4 -29.54 20.73 -0.74
C VAL A 4 -28.62 19.59 -1.14
N ARG A 5 -28.19 19.57 -2.42
CA ARG A 5 -27.10 18.69 -2.85
C ARG A 5 -25.87 19.12 -2.06
N GLY A 6 -25.41 18.23 -1.18
CA GLY A 6 -24.10 18.38 -0.57
C GLY A 6 -23.02 18.50 -1.65
N PRO A 7 -21.83 19.01 -1.30
CA PRO A 7 -20.71 19.00 -2.21
C PRO A 7 -20.51 17.57 -2.76
N PRO A 8 -20.17 17.42 -4.06
CA PRO A 8 -19.85 16.11 -4.60
C PRO A 8 -18.75 15.46 -3.73
N PRO A 9 -18.80 14.14 -3.50
CA PRO A 9 -17.74 13.46 -2.77
C PRO A 9 -16.41 13.77 -3.45
N ALA A 10 -15.37 14.02 -2.64
CA ALA A 10 -14.01 14.22 -3.16
C ALA A 10 -13.70 13.08 -4.13
N THR A 11 -13.53 13.43 -5.40
CA THR A 11 -13.15 12.45 -6.41
C THR A 11 -11.70 12.11 -6.09
N ILE A 12 -11.37 10.81 -6.05
CA ILE A 12 -9.95 10.44 -6.08
C ILE A 12 -9.43 11.08 -7.37
N ASP A 13 -8.37 11.89 -7.31
CA ASP A 13 -7.63 12.38 -8.48
C ASP A 13 -6.89 11.22 -9.19
N ALA A 14 -7.48 10.02 -9.17
CA ALA A 14 -7.05 8.82 -9.85
C ALA A 14 -7.67 8.80 -11.24
N ASP A 15 -7.20 9.70 -12.10
CA ASP A 15 -7.52 9.67 -13.51
C ASP A 15 -6.81 8.49 -14.21
N MET A 16 -7.24 8.13 -15.42
CA MET A 16 -6.57 7.08 -16.22
C MET A 16 -5.10 7.41 -16.51
N SER A 17 -4.67 8.67 -16.37
CA SER A 17 -3.27 9.06 -16.53
C SER A 17 -2.41 8.50 -15.38
N SER A 18 -2.98 8.40 -14.19
CA SER A 18 -2.39 7.79 -12.99
C SER A 18 -2.06 6.30 -13.16
N LEU A 19 -2.79 5.56 -14.01
CA LEU A 19 -2.46 4.15 -14.33
C LEU A 19 -1.12 3.99 -15.05
N THR A 20 -0.73 5.02 -15.79
CA THR A 20 0.52 5.06 -16.55
C THR A 20 1.62 5.81 -15.81
N GLU A 21 1.35 6.29 -14.59
CA GLU A 21 2.37 6.85 -13.72
C GLU A 21 3.38 5.77 -13.35
N CYS A 22 4.48 5.80 -14.06
CA CYS A 22 5.65 5.00 -13.82
C CYS A 22 6.83 5.77 -14.40
N LYS A 23 7.54 6.52 -13.56
CA LYS A 23 8.77 7.21 -13.99
C LYS A 23 9.91 6.20 -14.12
N LEU A 24 9.80 5.27 -15.06
CA LEU A 24 10.86 4.33 -15.41
C LEU A 24 11.27 4.57 -16.86
N GLU A 25 12.30 5.39 -17.04
CA GLU A 25 12.93 5.58 -18.34
C GLU A 25 13.79 4.38 -18.78
N GLY A 26 13.99 3.36 -17.92
CA GLY A 26 15.16 2.49 -18.05
C GLY A 26 14.98 0.97 -18.13
N ASP A 27 13.91 0.35 -17.62
CA ASP A 27 13.91 -1.13 -17.53
C ASP A 27 12.53 -1.77 -17.69
N ARG A 28 12.09 -1.89 -18.94
CA ARG A 28 10.90 -2.69 -19.31
C ARG A 28 11.12 -4.19 -19.13
N PHE A 29 12.38 -4.64 -19.07
CA PHE A 29 12.70 -6.06 -19.06
C PHE A 29 12.25 -6.72 -17.77
N PHE A 30 12.56 -6.13 -16.60
CA PHE A 30 12.12 -6.69 -15.33
C PHE A 30 10.60 -6.82 -15.24
N ALA A 31 9.85 -5.75 -15.56
CA ALA A 31 8.40 -5.77 -15.53
C ALA A 31 7.81 -6.84 -16.46
N GLN A 32 8.33 -6.96 -17.69
CA GLN A 32 7.92 -8.01 -18.63
C GLN A 32 8.28 -9.41 -18.13
N LEU A 33 9.44 -9.58 -17.52
CA LEU A 33 9.90 -10.87 -16.99
C LEU A 33 8.95 -11.39 -15.90
N ILE A 34 8.55 -10.53 -14.95
CA ILE A 34 7.66 -10.96 -13.85
C ILE A 34 6.20 -11.13 -14.29
N LEU A 35 5.80 -10.52 -15.40
CA LEU A 35 4.48 -10.73 -16.02
C LEU A 35 4.38 -12.04 -16.81
N VAL A 36 5.49 -12.71 -17.10
CA VAL A 36 5.48 -14.06 -17.66
C VAL A 36 5.51 -15.08 -16.52
N PRO A 37 4.55 -16.04 -16.41
CA PRO A 37 4.49 -16.96 -15.28
C PRO A 37 5.79 -17.75 -15.04
N LYS A 38 6.48 -18.15 -16.12
CA LYS A 38 7.78 -18.81 -16.03
C LYS A 38 8.90 -17.86 -15.57
N GLY A 39 8.86 -16.59 -15.99
CA GLY A 39 9.82 -15.57 -15.58
C GLY A 39 9.69 -15.21 -14.11
N CYS A 40 8.46 -15.05 -13.60
CA CYS A 40 8.22 -14.84 -12.17
C CYS A 40 8.68 -16.04 -11.31
N LYS A 41 8.38 -17.28 -11.75
CA LYS A 41 8.87 -18.50 -11.08
C LYS A 41 10.40 -18.60 -11.07
N LEU A 42 11.04 -18.19 -12.17
CA LEU A 42 12.50 -18.14 -12.24
C LEU A 42 13.05 -17.16 -11.21
N LEU A 43 12.52 -15.93 -11.17
CA LEU A 43 12.95 -14.91 -10.22
C LEU A 43 12.76 -15.39 -8.77
N LEU A 44 11.60 -15.97 -8.44
CA LEU A 44 11.31 -16.55 -7.12
C LEU A 44 12.34 -17.60 -6.67
N ARG A 45 12.88 -18.39 -7.60
CA ARG A 45 13.93 -19.39 -7.32
C ARG A 45 15.31 -18.74 -7.19
N SER A 46 15.55 -17.70 -7.98
CA SER A 46 16.84 -16.99 -8.01
C SER A 46 17.00 -15.98 -6.88
N LEU A 47 15.95 -15.61 -6.14
CA LEU A 47 16.03 -14.63 -5.04
C LEU A 47 17.14 -14.96 -4.03
N GLY A 48 17.29 -16.23 -3.65
CA GLY A 48 18.33 -16.67 -2.70
C GLY A 48 19.76 -16.58 -3.24
N LEU A 49 19.94 -16.31 -4.53
CA LEU A 49 21.24 -16.11 -5.18
C LEU A 49 21.59 -14.62 -5.33
N LEU A 50 20.63 -13.73 -5.06
CA LEU A 50 20.82 -12.28 -5.15
C LEU A 50 21.35 -11.74 -3.82
N SER A 51 22.21 -10.73 -3.89
CA SER A 51 22.55 -9.94 -2.71
C SER A 51 21.32 -9.16 -2.20
N GLN A 52 21.35 -8.73 -0.93
CA GLN A 52 20.27 -7.90 -0.38
C GLN A 52 20.08 -6.61 -1.19
N ASP A 53 21.16 -5.99 -1.67
CA ASP A 53 21.08 -4.80 -2.52
C ASP A 53 20.36 -5.09 -3.86
N GLN A 54 20.64 -6.24 -4.47
CA GLN A 54 19.96 -6.66 -5.69
C GLN A 54 18.48 -6.96 -5.45
N GLN A 55 18.14 -7.56 -4.30
CA GLN A 55 16.76 -7.79 -3.90
C GLN A 55 16.02 -6.47 -3.63
N ALA A 56 16.67 -5.51 -2.97
CA ALA A 56 16.14 -4.18 -2.72
C ALA A 56 15.89 -3.43 -4.04
N ALA A 57 16.81 -3.54 -5.00
CA ALA A 57 16.61 -2.98 -6.34
C ALA A 57 15.44 -3.63 -7.08
N CYS A 58 15.29 -4.95 -7.00
CA CYS A 58 14.14 -5.67 -7.55
C CYS A 58 12.83 -5.21 -6.91
N LEU A 59 12.79 -5.07 -5.57
CA LEU A 59 11.62 -4.61 -4.84
C LEU A 59 11.26 -3.16 -5.21
N SER A 60 12.25 -2.26 -5.22
CA SER A 60 12.04 -0.87 -5.62
C SER A 60 11.48 -0.78 -7.04
N HIS A 61 12.04 -1.54 -7.98
CA HIS A 61 11.52 -1.59 -9.34
C HIS A 61 10.08 -2.13 -9.39
N PHE A 62 9.80 -3.22 -8.68
CA PHE A 62 8.47 -3.84 -8.64
C PHE A 62 7.43 -2.85 -8.09
N LEU A 63 7.69 -2.19 -6.96
CA LEU A 63 6.77 -1.21 -6.37
C LEU A 63 6.52 -0.01 -7.28
N ARG A 64 7.52 0.45 -8.05
CA ARG A 64 7.40 1.56 -9.01
C ARG A 64 6.60 1.21 -10.27
N CYS A 65 6.47 -0.07 -10.57
CA CYS A 65 5.71 -0.60 -11.71
C CYS A 65 4.38 -1.23 -11.30
N LEU A 66 3.96 -1.10 -10.03
CA LEU A 66 2.93 -1.96 -9.48
C LEU A 66 1.56 -1.76 -10.13
N LEU A 67 1.19 -0.51 -10.42
CA LEU A 67 -0.04 -0.17 -11.15
C LEU A 67 -0.10 -0.81 -12.55
N PRO A 68 0.87 -0.55 -13.46
CA PRO A 68 0.83 -1.14 -14.80
C PRO A 68 0.98 -2.68 -14.77
N ILE A 69 1.75 -3.24 -13.83
CA ILE A 69 1.85 -4.70 -13.65
C ILE A 69 0.50 -5.29 -13.22
N GLY A 70 -0.14 -4.70 -12.21
CA GLY A 70 -1.44 -5.17 -11.71
C GLY A 70 -2.50 -5.11 -12.81
N TYR A 71 -2.52 -4.02 -13.59
CA TYR A 71 -3.43 -3.87 -14.71
C TYR A 71 -3.20 -4.93 -15.80
N GLN A 72 -1.94 -5.17 -16.20
CA GLN A 72 -1.62 -6.19 -17.22
C GLN A 72 -1.87 -7.62 -16.74
N SER A 73 -1.64 -7.91 -15.45
CA SER A 73 -1.97 -9.19 -14.82
C SER A 73 -3.46 -9.50 -14.92
N GLU A 74 -4.32 -8.52 -14.63
CA GLU A 74 -5.77 -8.72 -14.58
C GLU A 74 -6.43 -8.71 -15.96
N THR A 75 -5.87 -7.99 -16.92
CA THR A 75 -6.47 -7.85 -18.26
C THR A 75 -6.03 -8.93 -19.25
N HIS A 76 -4.87 -9.57 -19.03
CA HIS A 76 -4.32 -10.59 -19.93
C HIS A 76 -4.25 -11.96 -19.25
N LYS A 77 -5.03 -12.93 -19.76
CA LYS A 77 -5.14 -14.29 -19.19
C LYS A 77 -3.83 -15.08 -19.13
N ASP A 78 -2.88 -14.78 -20.02
CA ASP A 78 -1.58 -15.46 -20.09
C ASP A 78 -0.52 -14.84 -19.17
N SER A 79 -0.84 -13.71 -18.53
CA SER A 79 0.04 -13.04 -17.57
C SER A 79 0.17 -13.85 -16.27
N THR A 80 1.23 -13.56 -15.53
CA THR A 80 1.38 -13.99 -14.15
C THR A 80 0.21 -13.50 -13.30
N GLY A 81 -0.54 -14.43 -12.69
CA GLY A 81 -1.63 -14.08 -11.79
C GLY A 81 -1.16 -13.36 -10.51
N ILE A 82 -2.07 -12.57 -9.93
CA ILE A 82 -1.80 -11.72 -8.75
C ILE A 82 -1.20 -12.50 -7.60
N GLU A 83 -1.64 -13.74 -7.34
CA GLU A 83 -1.17 -14.53 -6.20
C GLU A 83 0.34 -14.78 -6.27
N MET A 84 0.88 -15.02 -7.47
CA MET A 84 2.32 -15.25 -7.65
C MET A 84 3.12 -13.95 -7.60
N LEU A 85 2.54 -12.84 -8.07
CA LEU A 85 3.10 -11.50 -7.89
C LEU A 85 3.19 -11.14 -6.40
N VAL A 86 2.14 -11.40 -5.63
CA VAL A 86 2.11 -11.19 -4.17
C VAL A 86 3.16 -12.06 -3.48
N GLN A 87 3.32 -13.33 -3.87
CA GLN A 87 4.37 -14.19 -3.31
C GLN A 87 5.77 -13.63 -3.56
N LEU A 88 6.06 -13.18 -4.78
CA LEU A 88 7.34 -12.55 -5.11
C LEU A 88 7.57 -11.28 -4.27
N LEU A 89 6.55 -10.45 -4.17
CA LEU A 89 6.59 -9.20 -3.45
C LEU A 89 6.87 -9.40 -1.96
N VAL A 90 6.11 -10.28 -1.30
CA VAL A 90 6.30 -10.60 0.12
C VAL A 90 7.70 -11.17 0.35
N LYS A 91 8.17 -12.09 -0.51
CA LYS A 91 9.54 -12.62 -0.36
C LYS A 91 10.61 -11.56 -0.46
N LEU A 92 10.47 -10.60 -1.38
CA LEU A 92 11.40 -9.48 -1.53
C LEU A 92 11.38 -8.52 -0.32
N ILE A 93 10.19 -8.23 0.22
CA ILE A 93 10.04 -7.38 1.42
C ILE A 93 10.73 -8.02 2.63
N TYR A 94 10.52 -9.32 2.83
CA TYR A 94 11.09 -10.03 3.98
C TYR A 94 12.57 -10.40 3.82
N SER A 95 13.17 -10.19 2.64
CA SER A 95 14.57 -10.53 2.38
C SER A 95 15.55 -9.35 2.57
N ILE A 96 15.04 -8.14 2.82
CA ILE A 96 15.83 -6.93 3.00
C ILE A 96 15.70 -6.34 4.42
N GLY A 97 16.70 -5.56 4.83
CA GLY A 97 16.73 -4.88 6.14
C GLY A 97 16.01 -3.53 6.17
N LEU A 98 15.84 -2.96 7.37
CA LEU A 98 15.10 -1.71 7.61
C LEU A 98 15.62 -0.52 6.79
N LEU A 99 16.94 -0.35 6.69
CA LEU A 99 17.55 0.72 5.89
C LEU A 99 17.14 0.64 4.40
N SER A 100 17.22 -0.55 3.82
CA SER A 100 16.79 -0.77 2.44
C SER A 100 15.29 -0.55 2.28
N LEU A 101 14.47 -0.90 3.27
CA LEU A 101 13.02 -0.62 3.25
C LEU A 101 12.72 0.88 3.26
N VAL A 102 13.46 1.67 4.04
CA VAL A 102 13.37 3.15 4.03
C VAL A 102 13.63 3.68 2.62
N ASP A 103 14.72 3.25 1.98
CA ASP A 103 15.08 3.72 0.65
C ASP A 103 14.07 3.26 -0.41
N VAL A 104 13.59 2.02 -0.32
CA VAL A 104 12.52 1.51 -1.19
C VAL A 104 11.25 2.36 -1.07
N LEU A 105 10.83 2.69 0.16
CA LEU A 105 9.63 3.50 0.39
C LEU A 105 9.79 4.94 -0.09
N LYS A 106 10.97 5.56 0.09
CA LYS A 106 11.27 6.87 -0.48
C LYS A 106 11.21 6.87 -2.01
N HIS A 107 11.80 5.87 -2.66
CA HIS A 107 11.73 5.73 -4.11
C HIS A 107 10.29 5.53 -4.60
N PHE A 108 9.49 4.74 -3.88
CA PHE A 108 8.06 4.59 -4.14
C PHE A 108 7.33 5.94 -4.07
N GLN A 109 7.51 6.68 -2.99
CA GLN A 109 6.87 7.99 -2.78
C GLN A 109 7.24 9.00 -3.88
N ALA A 110 8.49 8.98 -4.35
CA ALA A 110 8.96 9.84 -5.44
C ALA A 110 8.45 9.42 -6.83
N SER A 111 7.94 8.20 -6.98
CA SER A 111 7.54 7.63 -8.28
C SER A 111 6.08 7.84 -8.62
N TYR A 112 5.22 8.09 -7.63
CA TYR A 112 3.79 8.30 -7.80
C TYR A 112 3.35 9.69 -7.34
N SER A 113 2.39 10.28 -8.04
CA SER A 113 1.62 11.42 -7.51
C SER A 113 0.71 10.97 -6.36
N ASP A 114 0.04 11.91 -5.70
CA ASP A 114 -0.94 11.56 -4.65
C ASP A 114 -2.09 10.75 -5.25
N GLY A 115 -2.60 11.15 -6.43
CA GLY A 115 -3.60 10.40 -7.19
C GLY A 115 -3.13 9.00 -7.58
N GLY A 116 -1.90 8.85 -8.05
CA GLY A 116 -1.29 7.55 -8.35
C GLY A 116 -1.14 6.66 -7.12
N THR A 117 -0.74 7.25 -5.98
CA THR A 117 -0.63 6.52 -4.70
C THR A 117 -2.01 6.05 -4.23
N HIS A 118 -3.03 6.89 -4.32
CA HIS A 118 -4.39 6.51 -3.95
C HIS A 118 -4.95 5.43 -4.89
N LEU A 119 -4.75 5.58 -6.19
CA LEU A 119 -5.15 4.55 -7.15
C LEU A 119 -4.50 3.21 -6.84
N LEU A 120 -3.20 3.20 -6.49
CA LEU A 120 -2.48 1.98 -6.13
C LEU A 120 -3.06 1.33 -4.86
N ILE A 121 -3.38 2.11 -3.83
CA ILE A 121 -4.03 1.60 -2.61
C ILE A 121 -5.41 1.02 -2.91
N CYS A 122 -6.13 1.54 -3.91
CA CYS A 122 -7.38 0.94 -4.36
C CYS A 122 -7.25 -0.39 -5.09
N THR A 123 -6.02 -0.84 -5.40
CA THR A 123 -5.78 -2.13 -6.03
C THR A 123 -5.44 -3.18 -4.99
N LYS A 124 -5.90 -4.43 -5.17
CA LYS A 124 -5.57 -5.54 -4.28
C LYS A 124 -4.06 -5.72 -4.13
N LEU A 125 -3.34 -5.71 -5.26
CA LEU A 125 -1.89 -5.85 -5.28
C LEU A 125 -1.19 -4.68 -4.55
N GLY A 126 -1.65 -3.44 -4.76
CA GLY A 126 -1.07 -2.26 -4.14
C GLY A 126 -1.33 -2.12 -2.64
N ALA A 127 -2.55 -2.40 -2.19
CA ALA A 127 -2.86 -2.43 -0.76
C ALA A 127 -2.05 -3.52 -0.04
N LEU A 128 -1.99 -4.74 -0.60
CA LEU A 128 -1.17 -5.83 -0.04
C LEU A 128 0.32 -5.46 0.00
N ALA A 129 0.81 -4.81 -1.05
CA ALA A 129 2.20 -4.36 -1.12
C ALA A 129 2.57 -3.42 0.01
N LEU A 130 1.77 -2.37 0.18
CA LEU A 130 2.02 -1.34 1.18
C LEU A 130 1.79 -1.87 2.59
N ALA A 131 0.74 -2.68 2.81
CA ALA A 131 0.50 -3.34 4.09
C ALA A 131 1.68 -4.23 4.49
N ALA A 132 2.17 -5.09 3.58
CA ALA A 132 3.31 -5.96 3.85
C ALA A 132 4.60 -5.17 4.13
N LEU A 133 4.83 -4.08 3.41
CA LEU A 133 6.00 -3.22 3.60
C LEU A 133 5.94 -2.49 4.95
N LEU A 134 4.77 -1.95 5.32
CA LEU A 134 4.54 -1.28 6.60
C LEU A 134 4.65 -2.26 7.78
N ARG A 135 4.07 -3.47 7.65
CA ARG A 135 4.19 -4.55 8.64
C ARG A 135 5.64 -4.93 8.86
N ARG A 136 6.37 -5.19 7.78
CA ARG A 136 7.78 -5.57 7.85
C ARG A 136 8.63 -4.48 8.51
N GLY A 137 8.39 -3.22 8.15
CA GLY A 137 9.11 -2.11 8.77
C GLY A 137 8.76 -1.95 10.24
N HIS A 138 7.50 -2.16 10.63
CA HIS A 138 7.08 -2.19 12.03
C HIS A 138 7.73 -3.35 12.81
N ASP A 139 7.80 -4.55 12.24
CA ASP A 139 8.44 -5.72 12.84
C ASP A 139 9.94 -5.47 13.12
N GLU A 140 10.63 -4.78 12.22
CA GLU A 140 12.03 -4.39 12.43
C GLU A 140 12.14 -3.25 13.43
N TYR A 141 11.25 -2.26 13.33
CA TYR A 141 11.18 -1.14 14.26
C TYR A 141 10.99 -1.63 15.72
N ALA A 142 10.10 -2.59 15.95
CA ALA A 142 9.83 -3.14 17.28
C ALA A 142 11.00 -3.96 17.86
N LYS A 143 11.83 -4.58 17.01
CA LYS A 143 13.07 -5.24 17.46
C LYS A 143 14.10 -4.21 17.91
N ASP A 144 14.24 -3.14 17.15
CA ASP A 144 15.24 -2.10 17.35
C ASP A 144 14.86 -1.10 18.45
N GLU A 145 13.58 -0.94 18.81
CA GLU A 145 13.17 -0.17 20.01
C GLU A 145 13.77 -0.72 21.31
N SER A 146 14.09 -2.01 21.33
CA SER A 146 14.81 -2.65 22.45
C SER A 146 16.32 -2.42 22.41
N SER A 147 16.86 -1.87 21.32
CA SER A 147 18.28 -1.59 21.14
C SER A 147 18.71 -0.27 21.81
N LEU A 148 19.89 -0.30 22.43
CA LEU A 148 20.51 0.87 23.07
C LEU A 148 21.45 1.65 22.14
N SER A 149 21.68 1.18 20.91
CA SER A 149 22.64 1.81 20.00
C SER A 149 22.10 3.13 19.43
N ALA A 150 23.00 4.09 19.18
CA ALA A 150 22.62 5.38 18.58
C ALA A 150 22.29 5.25 17.09
N GLU A 151 22.90 4.29 16.40
CA GLU A 151 22.67 4.04 14.97
C GLU A 151 21.28 3.46 14.72
N ASP A 152 20.83 2.50 15.54
CA ASP A 152 19.49 1.92 15.41
C ASP A 152 18.41 2.99 15.63
N LYS A 153 18.60 3.87 16.61
CA LYS A 153 17.69 5.00 16.85
C LYS A 153 17.57 5.95 15.66
N ASP A 154 18.68 6.22 14.95
CA ASP A 154 18.66 7.04 13.74
C ASP A 154 17.90 6.33 12.59
N HIS A 155 18.04 5.01 12.47
CA HIS A 155 17.29 4.22 11.49
C HIS A 155 15.78 4.23 11.79
N LEU A 156 15.40 4.14 13.05
CA LEU A 156 14.00 4.23 13.50
C LEU A 156 13.39 5.60 13.19
N LEU A 157 14.13 6.68 13.43
CA LEU A 157 13.69 8.03 13.09
C LEU A 157 13.51 8.20 11.58
N LYS A 158 14.40 7.64 10.76
CA LYS A 158 14.27 7.64 9.29
C LYS A 158 13.04 6.85 8.82
N TRP A 159 12.76 5.70 9.43
CA TRP A 159 11.56 4.93 9.14
C TRP A 159 10.29 5.70 9.51
N ALA A 160 10.21 6.22 10.74
CA ALA A 160 9.07 7.01 11.20
C ALA A 160 8.83 8.24 10.31
N ALA A 161 9.87 8.97 9.94
CA ALA A 161 9.77 10.12 9.03
C ALA A 161 9.30 9.73 7.62
N THR A 162 9.65 8.53 7.14
CA THR A 162 9.21 8.06 5.82
C THR A 162 7.75 7.59 5.87
N CYS A 163 7.35 6.91 6.95
CA CYS A 163 5.95 6.55 7.21
C CYS A 163 5.07 7.79 7.36
N GLN A 164 5.57 8.82 8.04
CA GLN A 164 4.90 10.12 8.17
C GLN A 164 4.47 10.68 6.82
N ALA A 165 5.39 10.69 5.85
CA ALA A 165 5.12 11.21 4.52
C ALA A 165 4.03 10.38 3.82
N LEU A 166 4.02 9.05 3.98
CA LEU A 166 2.97 8.19 3.43
C LEU A 166 1.62 8.48 4.09
N ILE A 167 1.58 8.54 5.42
CA ILE A 167 0.35 8.77 6.21
C ILE A 167 -0.31 10.09 5.80
N VAL A 168 0.46 11.18 5.70
CA VAL A 168 -0.06 12.50 5.29
C VAL A 168 -0.68 12.44 3.89
N ARG A 169 -0.04 11.73 2.95
CA ARG A 169 -0.58 11.53 1.60
C ARG A 169 -1.87 10.72 1.62
N CYS A 170 -1.96 9.70 2.47
CA CYS A 170 -3.14 8.87 2.59
C CYS A 170 -4.32 9.57 3.28
N GLN A 171 -4.07 10.45 4.27
CA GLN A 171 -5.11 11.14 5.04
C GLN A 171 -6.11 11.92 4.18
N GLY A 172 -5.66 12.50 3.06
CA GLY A 172 -6.54 13.21 2.12
C GLY A 172 -7.45 12.30 1.27
N GLY A 173 -7.23 10.97 1.29
CA GLY A 173 -7.88 10.01 0.41
C GLY A 173 -8.60 8.84 1.09
N ILE A 174 -8.56 8.70 2.43
CA ILE A 174 -9.09 7.51 3.13
C ILE A 174 -10.58 7.23 2.82
N ASP A 175 -11.44 8.24 2.86
CA ASP A 175 -12.88 8.08 2.58
C ASP A 175 -13.15 7.70 1.10
N PRO A 176 -12.58 8.39 0.10
CA PRO A 176 -12.64 7.95 -1.29
C PRO A 176 -12.05 6.55 -1.55
N LEU A 177 -10.91 6.20 -0.96
CA LEU A 177 -10.25 4.87 -1.06
C LEU A 177 -11.17 3.76 -0.56
N PHE A 178 -11.83 4.01 0.58
CA PHE A 178 -12.72 3.06 1.20
C PHE A 178 -14.08 2.97 0.47
N ASN A 179 -14.57 4.06 -0.09
CA ASN A 179 -15.75 4.08 -0.98
C ASN A 179 -15.48 3.33 -2.29
N ALA A 180 -14.33 3.54 -2.91
CA ALA A 180 -13.87 2.81 -4.07
C ALA A 180 -13.85 1.29 -3.86
N ALA A 181 -13.27 0.84 -2.75
CA ALA A 181 -13.14 -0.57 -2.40
C ALA A 181 -14.48 -1.29 -2.12
N THR A 182 -15.49 -0.55 -1.65
CA THR A 182 -16.76 -1.15 -1.17
C THR A 182 -17.96 -0.90 -2.08
N GLN A 183 -17.89 0.10 -2.97
CA GLN A 183 -18.99 0.46 -3.86
C GLN A 183 -18.69 0.17 -5.33
N GLY A 184 -17.51 -0.37 -5.65
CA GLY A 184 -17.11 -0.69 -7.03
C GLY A 184 -17.08 0.54 -7.96
N ALA A 185 -16.93 1.74 -7.40
CA ALA A 185 -17.14 3.01 -8.09
C ALA A 185 -15.91 3.52 -8.87
N ILE A 186 -14.77 2.80 -8.84
CA ILE A 186 -13.63 3.14 -9.71
C ILE A 186 -13.90 2.57 -11.10
N SER A 187 -14.46 3.41 -11.97
CA SER A 187 -14.73 3.04 -13.38
C SER A 187 -13.46 2.82 -14.21
N ALA A 188 -12.29 3.24 -13.71
CA ALA A 188 -11.01 3.15 -14.39
C ALA A 188 -10.31 1.78 -14.26
N LEU A 189 -10.65 0.98 -13.24
CA LEU A 189 -9.99 -0.30 -12.96
C LEU A 189 -10.90 -1.49 -13.26
N PRO A 190 -10.36 -2.63 -13.72
CA PRO A 190 -11.09 -3.90 -13.73
C PRO A 190 -11.58 -4.22 -12.30
N ALA A 191 -12.83 -4.68 -12.16
CA ALA A 191 -13.42 -4.97 -10.84
C ALA A 191 -12.59 -5.99 -10.03
N SER A 192 -11.93 -6.94 -10.69
CA SER A 192 -11.05 -7.93 -10.08
C SER A 192 -9.73 -7.35 -9.54
N MET A 193 -9.34 -6.15 -10.01
CA MET A 193 -8.17 -5.44 -9.53
C MET A 193 -8.48 -4.63 -8.27
N ILE A 194 -9.74 -4.27 -8.04
CA ILE A 194 -10.17 -3.46 -6.90
C ILE A 194 -9.93 -4.25 -5.61
N VAL A 195 -9.40 -3.56 -4.61
CA VAL A 195 -9.10 -4.10 -3.29
C VAL A 195 -10.38 -4.50 -2.55
N ASP A 196 -10.36 -5.67 -1.92
CA ASP A 196 -11.43 -6.13 -1.04
C ASP A 196 -11.42 -5.36 0.30
N ALA A 197 -12.57 -5.21 0.95
CA ALA A 197 -12.68 -4.44 2.21
C ALA A 197 -11.73 -4.95 3.31
N GLU A 198 -11.53 -6.27 3.41
CA GLU A 198 -10.60 -6.89 4.36
C GLU A 198 -9.15 -6.42 4.14
N VAL A 199 -8.68 -6.44 2.89
CA VAL A 199 -7.32 -6.02 2.54
C VAL A 199 -7.14 -4.52 2.77
N MET A 200 -8.18 -3.71 2.56
CA MET A 200 -8.15 -2.28 2.87
C MET A 200 -8.06 -2.04 4.38
N VAL A 201 -8.81 -2.80 5.19
CA VAL A 201 -8.74 -2.74 6.65
C VAL A 201 -7.34 -3.14 7.15
N ASP A 202 -6.75 -4.20 6.60
CA ASP A 202 -5.38 -4.60 6.90
C ASP A 202 -4.38 -3.48 6.59
N PHE A 203 -4.47 -2.84 5.42
CA PHE A 203 -3.62 -1.71 5.08
C PHE A 203 -3.77 -0.54 6.07
N LEU A 204 -5.01 -0.18 6.42
CA LEU A 204 -5.27 0.92 7.36
C LEU A 204 -4.80 0.59 8.77
N TYR A 205 -4.87 -0.68 9.19
CA TYR A 205 -4.27 -1.15 10.44
C TYR A 205 -2.76 -0.93 10.44
N GLU A 206 -2.05 -1.40 9.41
CA GLU A 206 -0.60 -1.25 9.31
C GLU A 206 -0.17 0.22 9.20
N LEU A 207 -0.97 1.05 8.52
CA LEU A 207 -0.77 2.50 8.46
C LEU A 207 -0.88 3.13 9.85
N GLY A 208 -1.88 2.72 10.63
CA GLY A 208 -2.08 3.18 12.00
C GLY A 208 -1.03 2.67 12.99
N ALA A 209 -0.54 1.44 12.82
CA ALA A 209 0.54 0.88 13.64
C ALA A 209 1.86 1.68 13.51
N ASN A 210 2.10 2.26 12.33
CA ASN A 210 3.25 3.11 12.06
C ASN A 210 3.00 4.62 12.33
N ALA A 211 1.78 4.98 12.77
CA ALA A 211 1.37 6.36 13.02
C ALA A 211 1.59 6.78 14.48
N ASN A 212 1.92 8.05 14.69
CA ASN A 212 1.94 8.63 16.05
C ASN A 212 0.51 8.85 16.58
N GLN A 213 0.37 9.25 17.84
CA GLN A 213 -0.94 9.39 18.48
C GLN A 213 -1.88 10.39 17.77
N GLU A 214 -1.35 11.52 17.30
CA GLU A 214 -2.14 12.53 16.59
C GLU A 214 -2.65 12.00 15.24
N GLN A 215 -1.77 11.32 14.49
CA GLN A 215 -2.14 10.70 13.21
C GLN A 215 -3.11 9.54 13.37
N ARG A 216 -2.90 8.67 14.36
CA ARG A 216 -3.85 7.61 14.69
C ARG A 216 -5.22 8.20 14.98
N SER A 217 -5.27 9.27 15.76
CA SER A 217 -6.54 9.97 16.06
C SER A 217 -7.20 10.52 14.80
N ALA A 218 -6.42 11.10 13.87
CA ALA A 218 -6.93 11.58 12.58
C ALA A 218 -7.45 10.43 11.69
N ILE A 219 -6.71 9.33 11.57
CA ILE A 219 -7.13 8.13 10.82
C ILE A 219 -8.42 7.56 11.42
N CYS A 220 -8.49 7.41 12.74
CA CYS A 220 -9.69 6.95 13.45
C CYS A 220 -10.89 7.88 13.23
N SER A 221 -10.69 9.19 13.21
CA SER A 221 -11.75 10.16 12.94
C SER A 221 -12.33 9.99 11.54
N GLU A 222 -11.49 9.82 10.52
CA GLU A 222 -11.94 9.58 9.14
C GLU A 222 -12.66 8.24 9.00
N LEU A 223 -12.13 7.18 9.63
CA LEU A 223 -12.79 5.87 9.68
C LEU A 223 -14.16 5.91 10.35
N ALA A 224 -14.30 6.63 11.46
CA ALA A 224 -15.57 6.79 12.15
C ALA A 224 -16.62 7.52 11.28
N LYS A 225 -16.20 8.54 10.52
CA LYS A 225 -17.07 9.22 9.54
C LYS A 225 -17.55 8.26 8.46
N ILE A 226 -16.64 7.45 7.90
CA ILE A 226 -16.96 6.43 6.90
C ILE A 226 -17.99 5.42 7.43
N ALA A 227 -17.78 4.89 8.65
CA ALA A 227 -18.72 3.97 9.29
C ALA A 227 -20.09 4.62 9.51
N SER A 228 -20.14 5.89 9.91
CA SER A 228 -21.40 6.61 10.13
C SER A 228 -22.17 6.90 8.83
N ASN A 229 -21.47 7.12 7.72
CA ASN A 229 -22.04 7.46 6.42
C ASN A 229 -22.51 6.24 5.62
N LYS A 230 -22.01 5.03 5.91
CA LYS A 230 -22.38 3.80 5.17
C LYS A 230 -23.60 3.10 5.74
N GLY A 231 -24.37 2.47 4.85
CA GLY A 231 -25.53 1.64 5.21
C GLY A 231 -25.20 0.16 5.47
N ASP A 232 -24.00 -0.29 5.10
CA ASP A 232 -23.58 -1.69 5.20
C ASP A 232 -23.12 -2.05 6.61
N ALA A 233 -23.77 -3.05 7.22
CA ALA A 233 -23.50 -3.49 8.58
C ALA A 233 -22.14 -4.20 8.73
N GLN A 234 -21.69 -4.96 7.72
CA GLN A 234 -20.43 -5.69 7.77
C GLN A 234 -19.24 -4.72 7.73
N VAL A 235 -19.35 -3.69 6.89
CA VAL A 235 -18.36 -2.62 6.80
C VAL A 235 -18.27 -1.82 8.11
N LYS A 236 -19.42 -1.54 8.75
CA LYS A 236 -19.44 -0.89 10.08
C LYS A 236 -18.74 -1.74 11.14
N GLU A 237 -18.96 -3.05 11.13
CA GLU A 237 -18.33 -3.97 12.07
C GLU A 237 -16.82 -4.01 11.89
N GLN A 238 -16.33 -4.18 10.66
CA GLN A 238 -14.90 -4.18 10.34
C GLN A 238 -14.22 -2.87 10.73
N VAL A 239 -14.84 -1.72 10.42
CA VAL A 239 -14.31 -0.41 10.83
C VAL A 239 -14.34 -0.23 12.35
N SER A 240 -15.38 -0.72 13.04
CA SER A 240 -15.46 -0.64 14.49
C SER A 240 -14.37 -1.49 15.17
N GLN A 241 -14.11 -2.69 14.66
CA GLN A 241 -13.01 -3.55 15.12
C GLN A 241 -11.64 -2.89 14.87
N LEU A 242 -11.45 -2.28 13.69
CA LEU A 242 -10.25 -1.53 13.37
C LEU A 242 -10.04 -0.35 14.34
N LEU A 243 -11.09 0.45 14.59
CA LEU A 243 -11.04 1.55 15.56
C LEU A 243 -10.67 1.08 16.96
N GLN A 244 -11.20 -0.06 17.41
CA GLN A 244 -10.83 -0.66 18.71
C GLN A 244 -9.35 -1.09 18.72
N SER A 245 -8.86 -1.68 17.63
CA SER A 245 -7.46 -2.13 17.53
C SER A 245 -6.45 -0.97 17.48
N LEU A 246 -6.80 0.15 16.84
CA LEU A 246 -5.94 1.33 16.70
C LEU A 246 -6.03 2.28 17.92
N ASN A 247 -7.18 2.32 18.59
CA ASN A 247 -7.36 3.01 19.87
C ASN A 247 -6.81 2.16 21.01
N TRP A 248 -5.53 1.75 20.94
CA TRP A 248 -4.79 1.40 22.14
C TRP A 248 -4.84 2.59 23.11
N THR A 249 -5.89 2.64 23.92
CA THR A 249 -5.86 3.25 25.23
C THR A 249 -4.79 2.49 25.97
N VAL A 250 -3.64 3.15 26.08
CA VAL A 250 -2.74 3.06 27.22
C VAL A 250 -3.54 2.65 28.45
N GLY A 251 -3.38 1.40 28.86
CA GLY A 251 -3.42 1.02 30.26
C GLY A 251 -2.05 1.28 30.84
#